data_AF-A0A2E1VT84-F1
#
_entry.id   AF-A0A2E1VT84-F1
#
_cell.length_a   1.000
_cell.length_b   1.000
_cell.length_c   1.000
_cell.angle_alpha   90.00
_cell.angle_beta   90.00
_cell.angle_gamma   90.00
#
_symmetry.space_group_name_H-M   'P 1'
#
loop_
_entity.id
_entity.type
_entity.pdbx_description
1 polymer ?
#
loop_
_entity_poly.entity_id
_entity_poly.type
_entity_poly.pdbx_seq_one_letter_code
_entity_poly.pdbx_strand_id
1 'polypeptide(L)'
;MKKGCLFLLVFPFFMSNLWAKHHTVDLTVAYDTVNFTGNPARAITVNHQIPAPTLRFKEGDTITINVHNHLDKETAIHWHGIILPWQMDGVMNITQKGIPPGETFRYHYTLRQSGTYWYHAHAGLQEQDGLYGAYIIEPKEPPPFSYNKDFEVVLSDWKNTKADHIQANLKKTGEYYGARFPLQPSLLHFIQSYRKAS
;
A
#
# COMPACT_ATOMS: atom_id res chain seq x y z
N MET A 1 -32.01 -37.24 -51.53
CA MET A 1 -32.45 -36.05 -50.77
C MET A 1 -31.66 -36.00 -49.47
N LYS A 2 -30.73 -35.04 -49.33
CA LYS A 2 -29.85 -34.89 -48.15
C LYS A 2 -30.63 -34.28 -46.99
N LYS A 3 -30.80 -35.00 -45.88
CA LYS A 3 -31.33 -34.45 -44.62
C LYS A 3 -30.14 -33.96 -43.79
N GLY A 4 -29.91 -32.64 -43.78
CA GLY A 4 -28.99 -32.00 -42.83
C GLY A 4 -29.68 -31.92 -41.48
N CYS A 5 -29.07 -32.50 -40.45
CA CYS A 5 -29.48 -32.32 -39.06
C CYS A 5 -28.47 -31.38 -38.41
N LEU A 6 -28.98 -30.22 -37.98
CA LEU A 6 -28.24 -29.13 -37.37
C LEU A 6 -27.83 -29.55 -35.94
N PHE A 7 -26.52 -29.69 -35.69
CA PHE A 7 -26.00 -29.89 -34.34
C PHE A 7 -25.98 -28.54 -33.60
N LEU A 8 -26.90 -28.35 -32.66
CA LEU A 8 -26.88 -27.24 -31.71
C LEU A 8 -25.83 -27.56 -30.63
N LEU A 9 -24.63 -26.98 -30.79
CA LEU A 9 -23.60 -26.98 -29.74
C LEU A 9 -24.03 -26.01 -28.62
N VAL A 10 -24.56 -26.57 -27.54
CA VAL A 10 -24.76 -25.82 -26.29
C VAL A 10 -23.40 -25.69 -25.60
N PHE A 11 -22.76 -24.54 -25.77
CA PHE A 11 -21.62 -24.17 -24.92
C PHE A 11 -22.13 -23.91 -23.50
N PRO A 12 -21.65 -24.63 -22.47
CA PRO A 12 -21.98 -24.28 -21.10
C PRO A 12 -21.31 -22.95 -20.80
N PHE A 13 -22.13 -21.91 -20.62
CA PHE A 13 -21.68 -20.62 -20.12
C PHE A 13 -21.26 -20.83 -18.66
N PHE A 14 -19.95 -21.03 -18.43
CA PHE A 14 -19.38 -21.03 -17.10
C PHE A 14 -19.50 -19.60 -16.55
N MET A 15 -20.61 -19.31 -15.88
CA MET A 15 -20.72 -18.14 -15.01
C MET A 15 -19.76 -18.36 -13.84
N SER A 16 -18.54 -17.82 -13.94
CA SER A 16 -17.69 -17.69 -12.77
C SER A 16 -18.40 -16.75 -11.79
N ASN A 17 -18.85 -17.29 -10.65
CA ASN A 17 -19.38 -16.50 -9.56
C ASN A 17 -18.31 -15.49 -9.10
N LEU A 18 -18.42 -14.24 -9.55
CA LEU A 18 -17.69 -13.09 -9.00
C LEU A 18 -18.39 -12.68 -7.69
N TRP A 19 -18.23 -13.50 -6.65
CA TRP A 19 -18.60 -13.08 -5.30
C TRP A 19 -17.48 -12.21 -4.75
N ALA A 20 -17.85 -11.03 -4.26
CA ALA A 20 -16.98 -10.19 -3.44
C ALA A 20 -16.32 -11.06 -2.37
N LYS A 21 -14.99 -11.07 -2.34
CA LYS A 21 -14.26 -11.90 -1.37
C LYS A 21 -14.04 -11.09 -0.10
N HIS A 22 -14.13 -11.78 1.03
CA HIS A 22 -13.69 -11.21 2.30
C HIS A 22 -12.20 -11.49 2.49
N HIS A 23 -11.42 -10.43 2.66
CA HIS A 23 -10.00 -10.50 2.96
C HIS A 23 -9.73 -10.03 4.38
N THR A 24 -8.80 -10.67 5.07
CA THR A 24 -8.25 -10.19 6.34
C THR A 24 -6.73 -10.17 6.22
N VAL A 25 -6.13 -9.05 6.60
CA VAL A 25 -4.67 -8.85 6.58
C VAL A 25 -4.23 -8.18 7.87
N ASP A 26 -3.04 -8.54 8.33
CA ASP A 26 -2.44 -8.00 9.55
C ASP A 26 -1.18 -7.21 9.19
N LEU A 27 -1.13 -5.96 9.65
CA LEU A 27 -0.02 -5.04 9.49
C LEU A 27 0.56 -4.72 10.86
N THR A 28 1.77 -5.19 11.12
CA THR A 28 2.50 -4.91 12.35
C THR A 28 3.42 -3.71 12.12
N VAL A 29 3.10 -2.58 12.75
CA VAL A 29 3.90 -1.36 12.71
C VAL A 29 4.92 -1.42 13.86
N ALA A 30 6.20 -1.43 13.54
CA ALA A 30 7.27 -1.56 14.53
C ALA A 30 8.50 -0.72 14.16
N TYR A 31 9.42 -0.56 15.12
CA TYR A 31 10.75 -0.04 14.82
C TYR A 31 11.67 -1.18 14.38
N ASP A 32 12.42 -0.96 13.31
CA ASP A 32 13.56 -1.81 12.91
C ASP A 32 14.78 -0.97 12.55
N THR A 33 15.91 -1.64 12.34
CA THR A 33 17.13 -1.02 11.82
C THR A 33 17.24 -1.26 10.32
N VAL A 34 17.41 -0.18 9.55
CA VAL A 34 17.65 -0.22 8.10
C VAL A 34 19.02 0.35 7.76
N ASN A 35 19.54 0.02 6.57
CA ASN A 35 20.84 0.51 6.11
C ASN A 35 20.82 0.88 4.61
N PHE A 36 20.02 1.89 4.25
CA PHE A 36 19.92 2.38 2.87
C PHE A 36 21.08 3.30 2.45
N THR A 37 21.78 3.90 3.42
CA THR A 37 22.83 4.91 3.18
C THR A 37 24.25 4.42 3.48
N GLY A 38 24.41 3.12 3.79
CA GLY A 38 25.67 2.54 4.27
C GLY A 38 25.90 2.69 5.78
N ASN A 39 25.11 3.52 6.46
CA ASN A 39 25.07 3.63 7.93
C ASN A 39 23.72 3.15 8.48
N PRO A 40 23.70 2.27 9.51
CA PRO A 40 22.46 1.85 10.17
C PRO A 40 21.66 3.03 10.73
N ALA A 41 20.33 2.98 10.57
CA ALA A 41 19.39 3.94 11.13
C ALA A 41 18.12 3.24 11.61
N ARG A 42 17.47 3.79 12.63
CA ARG A 42 16.14 3.35 13.07
C ARG A 42 15.09 3.85 12.09
N ALA A 43 14.16 2.98 11.69
CA ALA A 43 13.03 3.28 10.82
C ALA A 43 11.74 2.69 11.38
N ILE A 44 10.60 3.13 10.88
CA ILE A 44 9.31 2.48 11.10
C ILE A 44 9.05 1.54 9.94
N THR A 45 8.92 0.26 10.23
CA THR A 45 8.60 -0.79 9.25
C THR A 45 7.17 -1.25 9.44
N VAL A 46 6.63 -1.87 8.38
CA VAL A 46 5.42 -2.68 8.47
C VAL A 46 5.80 -4.10 8.09
N ASN A 47 5.54 -5.06 8.98
CA ASN A 47 5.94 -6.47 8.78
C ASN A 47 7.43 -6.60 8.40
N HIS A 48 8.31 -5.87 9.08
CA HIS A 48 9.77 -5.89 8.92
C HIS A 48 10.33 -5.41 7.56
N GLN A 49 9.57 -4.62 6.80
CA GLN A 49 10.05 -4.08 5.53
C GLN A 49 9.64 -2.62 5.28
N ILE A 50 10.47 -1.96 4.46
CA ILE A 50 10.22 -0.66 3.81
C ILE A 50 10.61 -0.82 2.32
N PRO A 51 9.73 -0.49 1.36
CA PRO A 51 8.32 -0.12 1.56
C PRO A 51 7.54 -1.20 2.32
N ALA A 52 6.45 -0.78 2.96
CA ALA A 52 5.50 -1.68 3.60
C ALA A 52 4.87 -2.66 2.58
N PRO A 53 4.35 -3.83 3.00
CA PRO A 53 3.81 -4.83 2.08
C PRO A 53 2.77 -4.27 1.11
N THR A 54 2.84 -4.63 -0.17
CA THR A 54 1.77 -4.34 -1.12
C THR A 54 0.46 -4.96 -0.66
N LEU A 55 -0.56 -4.12 -0.52
CA LEU A 55 -1.93 -4.58 -0.39
C LEU A 55 -2.53 -4.71 -1.79
N ARG A 56 -2.90 -5.92 -2.20
CA ARG A 56 -3.49 -6.18 -3.52
C ARG A 56 -4.82 -6.92 -3.37
N PHE A 57 -5.88 -6.29 -3.88
CA PHE A 57 -7.25 -6.80 -3.81
C PHE A 57 -7.97 -6.58 -5.14
N LYS A 58 -9.21 -7.05 -5.26
CA LYS A 58 -10.07 -6.81 -6.41
C LYS A 58 -11.19 -5.82 -6.07
N GLU A 59 -11.60 -5.04 -7.06
CA GLU A 59 -12.78 -4.19 -6.96
C GLU A 59 -14.00 -5.03 -6.54
N GLY A 60 -14.74 -4.55 -5.53
CA GLY A 60 -15.87 -5.25 -4.91
C GLY A 60 -15.51 -6.05 -3.67
N ASP A 61 -14.23 -6.32 -3.38
CA ASP A 61 -13.84 -7.05 -2.16
C ASP A 61 -14.17 -6.27 -0.89
N THR A 62 -14.59 -7.00 0.15
CA THR A 62 -14.68 -6.47 1.51
C THR A 62 -13.40 -6.83 2.26
N ILE A 63 -12.71 -5.83 2.76
CA ILE A 63 -11.43 -6.01 3.41
C ILE A 63 -11.50 -5.69 4.90
N THR A 64 -10.72 -6.43 5.67
CA THR A 64 -10.40 -6.14 7.06
C THR A 64 -8.89 -6.03 7.18
N ILE A 65 -8.40 -4.88 7.65
CA ILE A 65 -6.98 -4.66 7.89
C ILE A 65 -6.81 -4.40 9.39
N ASN A 66 -6.15 -5.32 10.08
CA ASN A 66 -5.77 -5.12 11.48
C ASN A 66 -4.40 -4.46 11.51
N VAL A 67 -4.31 -3.28 12.10
CA VAL A 67 -3.05 -2.56 12.28
C VAL A 67 -2.64 -2.67 13.74
N HIS A 68 -1.58 -3.43 13.99
CA HIS A 68 -0.99 -3.62 15.31
C HIS A 68 0.10 -2.58 15.53
N ASN A 69 -0.04 -1.74 16.55
CA ASN A 69 0.95 -0.72 16.87
C ASN A 69 1.96 -1.22 17.91
N HIS A 70 3.17 -1.56 17.48
CA HIS A 70 4.28 -1.93 18.37
C HIS A 70 5.29 -0.77 18.55
N LEU A 71 4.91 0.46 18.20
CA LEU A 71 5.71 1.65 18.51
C LEU A 71 5.50 2.09 19.96
N ASP A 72 6.37 2.99 20.43
CA ASP A 72 6.25 3.70 21.70
C ASP A 72 5.37 4.97 21.62
N LYS A 73 4.72 5.18 20.45
CA LYS A 73 3.88 6.35 20.14
C LYS A 73 2.62 5.91 19.41
N GLU A 74 1.58 6.75 19.44
CA GLU A 74 0.36 6.51 18.65
C GLU A 74 0.66 6.48 17.15
N THR A 75 -0.09 5.70 16.39
CA THR A 75 0.00 5.66 14.92
C THR A 75 -1.39 5.68 14.28
N ALA A 76 -1.48 5.92 12.97
CA ALA A 76 -2.69 5.77 12.18
C ALA A 76 -2.28 5.62 10.71
N ILE A 77 -3.00 4.80 9.93
CA ILE A 77 -2.72 4.59 8.50
C ILE A 77 -3.84 5.17 7.67
N HIS A 78 -3.50 6.09 6.77
CA HIS A 78 -4.40 6.63 5.76
C HIS A 78 -4.27 5.87 4.43
N TRP A 79 -5.41 5.63 3.79
CA TRP A 79 -5.53 4.88 2.53
C TRP A 79 -5.68 5.86 1.36
N HIS A 80 -4.54 6.36 0.86
CA HIS A 80 -4.50 7.51 -0.04
C HIS A 80 -5.26 7.26 -1.34
N GLY A 81 -6.35 8.02 -1.52
CA GLY A 81 -7.21 7.97 -2.71
C GLY A 81 -8.29 6.90 -2.67
N ILE A 82 -8.42 6.12 -1.59
CA ILE A 82 -9.46 5.09 -1.44
C ILE A 82 -10.78 5.73 -1.01
N ILE A 83 -11.88 5.40 -1.70
CA ILE A 83 -13.24 5.81 -1.33
C ILE A 83 -13.77 4.83 -0.27
N LEU A 84 -13.87 5.30 0.96
CA LEU A 84 -14.29 4.53 2.14
C LEU A 84 -15.13 5.39 3.10
N PRO A 85 -15.84 4.79 4.07
CA PRO A 85 -16.46 5.54 5.15
C PRO A 85 -15.40 6.32 5.93
N TRP A 86 -15.65 7.60 6.22
CA TRP A 86 -14.64 8.48 6.80
C TRP A 86 -14.03 7.94 8.11
N GLN A 87 -14.75 7.15 8.91
CA GLN A 87 -14.23 6.52 10.12
C GLN A 87 -13.09 5.50 9.88
N MET A 88 -12.91 5.07 8.63
CA MET A 88 -11.85 4.16 8.19
C MET A 88 -10.72 4.91 7.47
N ASP A 89 -10.75 6.24 7.44
CA ASP A 89 -9.83 7.06 6.64
C ASP A 89 -8.45 7.22 7.27
N GLY A 90 -8.30 7.00 8.58
CA GLY A 90 -6.97 6.92 9.19
C GLY A 90 -6.29 8.24 9.49
N VAL A 91 -7.00 9.37 9.43
CA VAL A 91 -6.46 10.70 9.72
C VAL A 91 -6.55 10.95 11.22
N MET A 92 -5.40 10.83 11.90
CA MET A 92 -5.31 10.96 13.35
C MET A 92 -5.86 12.31 13.83
N ASN A 93 -6.73 12.27 14.83
CA ASN A 93 -7.43 13.40 15.45
C ASN A 93 -8.41 14.16 14.54
N ILE A 94 -8.71 13.65 13.35
CA ILE A 94 -9.78 14.16 12.48
C ILE A 94 -10.84 13.08 12.28
N THR A 95 -10.46 11.94 11.72
CA THR A 95 -11.40 10.85 11.43
C THR A 95 -11.39 9.72 12.45
N GLN A 96 -10.28 9.57 13.19
CA GLN A 96 -10.15 8.64 14.31
C GLN A 96 -9.14 9.12 15.35
N LYS A 97 -9.18 8.54 16.55
CA LYS A 97 -8.05 8.65 17.49
C LYS A 97 -6.85 7.87 16.97
N GLY A 98 -5.65 8.25 17.42
CA GLY A 98 -4.45 7.46 17.20
C GLY A 98 -4.62 6.06 17.79
N ILE A 99 -4.03 5.07 17.14
CA ILE A 99 -3.91 3.69 17.62
C ILE A 99 -2.85 3.71 18.72
N PRO A 100 -3.18 3.45 20.01
CA PRO A 100 -2.20 3.54 21.09
C PRO A 100 -1.09 2.49 21.00
N PRO A 101 0.06 2.69 21.67
CA PRO A 101 1.10 1.67 21.82
C PRO A 101 0.53 0.34 22.36
N GLY A 102 0.85 -0.77 21.71
CA GLY A 102 0.40 -2.11 22.06
C GLY A 102 -1.02 -2.45 21.58
N GLU A 103 -1.78 -1.48 21.06
CA GLU A 103 -3.16 -1.67 20.65
C GLU A 103 -3.29 -2.02 19.16
N THR A 104 -4.48 -2.49 18.80
CA THR A 104 -4.84 -2.83 17.43
C THR A 104 -6.06 -2.05 16.99
N PHE A 105 -6.02 -1.49 15.78
CA PHE A 105 -7.21 -0.92 15.13
C PHE A 105 -7.60 -1.74 13.91
N ARG A 106 -8.91 -1.95 13.74
CA ARG A 106 -9.47 -2.70 12.63
C ARG A 106 -10.11 -1.78 11.61
N TYR A 107 -9.45 -1.60 10.48
CA TYR A 107 -10.07 -0.98 9.32
C TYR A 107 -10.95 -1.99 8.59
N HIS A 108 -12.19 -1.62 8.28
CA HIS A 108 -13.13 -2.53 7.61
C HIS A 108 -14.03 -1.78 6.63
N TYR A 109 -13.88 -2.08 5.33
CA TYR A 109 -14.62 -1.41 4.26
C TYR A 109 -14.67 -2.27 2.98
N THR A 110 -15.53 -1.89 2.05
CA THR A 110 -15.66 -2.54 0.73
C THR A 110 -15.09 -1.65 -0.35
N LEU A 111 -14.29 -2.22 -1.24
CA LEU A 111 -13.63 -1.52 -2.34
C LEU A 111 -14.62 -1.28 -3.49
N ARG A 112 -14.71 -0.02 -3.95
CA ARG A 112 -15.69 0.43 -4.97
C ARG A 112 -15.04 1.02 -6.22
N GLN A 113 -13.73 0.88 -6.32
CA GLN A 113 -12.91 1.47 -7.38
C GLN A 113 -11.76 0.53 -7.70
N SER A 114 -11.10 0.76 -8.83
CA SER A 114 -9.89 0.04 -9.24
C SER A 114 -8.77 1.03 -9.57
N GLY A 115 -7.51 0.62 -9.40
CA GLY A 115 -6.36 1.44 -9.77
C GLY A 115 -5.14 1.21 -8.87
N THR A 116 -4.14 2.06 -9.07
CA THR A 116 -2.90 2.09 -8.28
C THR A 116 -2.98 3.23 -7.27
N TYR A 117 -2.94 2.86 -6.00
CA TYR A 117 -2.99 3.74 -4.83
C TYR A 117 -1.83 3.39 -3.89
N TRP A 118 -1.81 4.03 -2.73
CA TRP A 118 -0.82 3.79 -1.70
C TRP A 118 -1.44 4.05 -0.32
N TYR A 119 -0.73 3.66 0.72
CA TYR A 119 -1.10 3.93 2.09
C TYR A 119 0.12 4.43 2.83
N HIS A 120 -0.11 5.28 3.83
CA HIS A 120 0.97 5.88 4.60
C HIS A 120 0.49 6.29 5.98
N ALA A 121 1.42 6.54 6.89
CA ALA A 121 1.05 7.02 8.21
C ALA A 121 0.46 8.43 8.12
N HIS A 122 -0.64 8.65 8.82
CA HIS A 122 -1.20 9.98 9.05
C HIS A 122 -1.08 10.37 10.53
N ALA A 123 0.09 10.08 11.11
CA ALA A 123 0.47 10.39 12.48
C ALA A 123 1.85 11.07 12.52
N GLY A 124 1.87 12.41 12.67
CA GLY A 124 3.11 13.19 12.71
C GLY A 124 3.94 13.02 11.43
N LEU A 125 5.24 12.73 11.59
CA LEU A 125 6.18 12.47 10.48
C LEU A 125 6.50 11.00 10.26
N GLN A 126 5.63 10.08 10.72
CA GLN A 126 5.89 8.64 10.64
C GLN A 126 5.98 8.09 9.20
N GLU A 127 5.33 8.74 8.24
CA GLU A 127 5.48 8.42 6.81
C GLU A 127 6.94 8.56 6.39
N GLN A 128 7.56 9.70 6.74
CA GLN A 128 8.94 9.99 6.42
C GLN A 128 9.93 9.07 7.16
N ASP A 129 9.54 8.57 8.34
CA ASP A 129 10.31 7.56 9.09
C ASP A 129 10.21 6.14 8.49
N GLY A 130 9.36 5.90 7.48
CA GLY A 130 9.30 4.64 6.73
C GLY A 130 7.90 4.02 6.55
N LEU A 131 6.85 4.57 7.16
CA LEU A 131 5.52 3.96 7.12
C LEU A 131 4.76 4.39 5.86
N TYR A 132 5.02 3.69 4.76
CA TYR A 132 4.30 3.80 3.48
C TYR A 132 4.37 2.50 2.67
N GLY A 133 3.36 2.21 1.86
CA GLY A 133 3.32 1.04 0.97
C GLY A 133 2.31 1.18 -0.15
N ALA A 134 2.37 0.30 -1.15
CA ALA A 134 1.43 0.34 -2.27
C ALA A 134 0.08 -0.31 -1.93
N TYR A 135 -0.97 0.23 -2.54
CA TYR A 135 -2.32 -0.29 -2.45
C TYR A 135 -2.88 -0.45 -3.86
N ILE A 136 -3.04 -1.68 -4.33
CA ILE A 136 -3.45 -1.99 -5.70
C ILE A 136 -4.83 -2.63 -5.67
N ILE A 137 -5.75 -2.09 -6.47
CA ILE A 137 -7.09 -2.65 -6.65
C ILE A 137 -7.27 -3.05 -8.11
N GLU A 138 -7.32 -4.35 -8.35
CA GLU A 138 -7.53 -4.90 -9.67
C GLU A 138 -8.98 -4.64 -10.12
N PRO A 139 -9.19 -4.25 -11.39
CA PRO A 139 -10.53 -3.96 -11.88
C PRO A 139 -11.39 -5.21 -11.89
N LYS A 140 -12.70 -5.04 -11.67
CA LYS A 140 -13.62 -6.17 -11.73
C LYS A 140 -13.61 -6.86 -13.09
N GLU A 141 -13.62 -6.02 -14.13
CA GLU A 141 -13.55 -6.40 -15.54
C GLU A 141 -12.15 -6.15 -16.10
N PRO A 142 -11.65 -6.98 -17.04
CA PRO A 142 -10.35 -6.75 -17.66
C PRO A 142 -10.25 -5.39 -18.37
N PRO A 143 -9.09 -4.71 -18.31
CA PRO A 143 -8.89 -3.45 -19.04
C PRO A 143 -8.95 -3.67 -20.56
N PRO A 144 -9.27 -2.62 -21.35
CA PRO A 144 -9.34 -2.69 -22.82
C PRO A 144 -7.95 -2.75 -23.49
N PHE A 145 -6.91 -3.10 -22.75
CA PHE A 145 -5.52 -3.21 -23.20
C PHE A 145 -4.88 -4.47 -22.63
N SER A 146 -3.88 -5.00 -23.33
CA SER A 146 -3.12 -6.16 -22.89
C SER A 146 -1.67 -5.76 -22.60
N TYR A 147 -1.08 -6.39 -21.59
CA TYR A 147 0.34 -6.27 -21.27
C TYR A 147 0.92 -7.67 -21.01
N ASN A 148 2.22 -7.82 -21.25
CA ASN A 148 2.92 -9.07 -20.96
C ASN A 148 3.48 -9.11 -19.54
N LYS A 149 3.68 -7.94 -18.91
CA LYS A 149 4.23 -7.78 -17.56
C LYS A 149 3.59 -6.57 -16.87
N ASP A 150 3.36 -6.69 -15.57
CA ASP A 150 2.91 -5.64 -14.66
C ASP A 150 3.95 -5.48 -13.53
N PHE A 151 4.33 -4.24 -13.23
CA PHE A 151 5.34 -3.92 -12.22
C PHE A 151 4.87 -2.80 -11.31
N GLU A 152 5.06 -3.01 -10.02
CA GLU A 152 4.85 -2.00 -9.01
C GLU A 152 6.16 -1.28 -8.68
N VAL A 153 6.12 0.06 -8.68
CA VAL A 153 7.23 0.91 -8.28
C VAL A 153 6.72 1.92 -7.25
N VAL A 154 7.28 1.86 -6.03
CA VAL A 154 7.09 2.87 -4.99
C VAL A 154 8.33 3.75 -4.95
N LEU A 155 8.12 5.06 -5.15
CA LEU A 155 9.17 6.07 -5.10
C LEU A 155 9.10 6.83 -3.77
N SER A 156 10.22 6.88 -3.08
CA SER A 156 10.40 7.63 -1.83
C SER A 156 11.83 8.16 -1.76
N ASP A 157 12.05 9.16 -0.91
CA ASP A 157 13.39 9.56 -0.51
C ASP A 157 13.73 9.00 0.89
N TRP A 158 15.02 9.01 1.23
CA TRP A 158 15.48 8.56 2.53
C TRP A 158 16.69 9.37 3.00
N LYS A 159 16.67 9.77 4.27
CA LYS A 159 17.85 10.26 5.00
C LYS A 159 17.86 9.70 6.41
N ASN A 160 19.05 9.38 6.92
CA ASN A 160 19.22 8.97 8.33
C ASN A 160 18.97 10.13 9.33
N THR A 161 18.82 11.37 8.84
CA THR A 161 18.42 12.51 9.66
C THR A 161 16.98 12.32 10.15
N LYS A 162 16.73 12.51 11.45
CA LYS A 162 15.38 12.42 12.02
C LYS A 162 14.40 13.31 11.26
N ALA A 163 13.18 12.83 11.02
CA ALA A 163 12.18 13.55 10.23
C ALA A 163 11.88 14.96 10.78
N ASP A 164 11.80 15.14 12.10
CA ASP A 164 11.59 16.46 12.72
C ASP A 164 12.68 17.47 12.35
N HIS A 165 13.93 17.01 12.23
CA HIS A 165 15.05 17.85 11.83
C HIS A 165 14.99 18.18 10.32
N ILE A 166 14.57 17.22 9.50
CA ILE A 166 14.36 17.46 8.06
C ILE A 166 13.25 18.50 7.88
N GLN A 167 12.12 18.34 8.57
CA GLN A 167 11.03 19.30 8.52
C GLN A 167 11.47 20.69 9.02
N ALA A 168 12.21 20.75 10.14
CA ALA A 168 12.74 22.02 10.67
C ALA A 168 13.69 22.71 9.69
N ASN A 169 14.49 21.95 8.94
CA ASN A 169 15.40 22.48 7.94
C ASN A 169 14.66 22.99 6.70
N LEU A 170 13.68 22.24 6.20
CA LEU A 170 12.84 22.64 5.07
C LEU A 170 12.00 23.88 5.38
N LYS A 171 11.58 24.06 6.64
CA LYS A 171 10.90 25.30 7.10
C LYS A 171 11.79 26.54 7.07
N LYS A 172 13.13 26.39 7.10
CA LYS A 172 14.07 27.52 6.98
C LYS A 172 14.24 27.95 5.52
N THR A 173 14.36 26.99 4.61
CA THR A 173 14.41 27.21 3.16
C THR A 173 14.08 25.92 2.41
N GLY A 174 13.29 26.03 1.33
CA GLY A 174 12.99 24.88 0.47
C GLY A 174 14.22 24.32 -0.26
N GLU A 175 15.29 25.11 -0.36
CA GLU A 175 16.55 24.70 -0.99
C GLU A 175 17.54 24.04 -0.03
N TYR A 176 17.16 23.80 1.24
CA TYR A 176 18.09 23.31 2.27
C TYR A 176 18.84 22.04 1.83
N TYR A 177 18.18 21.20 1.03
CA TYR A 177 18.75 19.97 0.49
C TYR A 177 19.01 19.99 -1.03
N GLY A 178 18.91 21.16 -1.69
CA GLY A 178 18.97 21.31 -3.16
C GLY A 178 20.29 20.89 -3.81
N ALA A 179 21.39 20.77 -3.05
CA ALA A 179 22.66 20.25 -3.54
C ALA A 179 22.77 18.73 -3.27
N ARG A 180 22.54 17.93 -4.32
CA ARG A 180 22.67 16.45 -4.41
C ARG A 180 21.59 15.65 -3.65
N PHE A 181 20.45 15.44 -4.31
CA PHE A 181 19.61 14.26 -4.08
C PHE A 181 20.02 13.15 -5.04
N PRO A 182 20.70 12.08 -4.59
CA PRO A 182 20.63 10.83 -5.34
C PRO A 182 19.18 10.33 -5.22
N LEU A 183 18.44 10.35 -6.33
CA LEU A 183 17.18 9.62 -6.44
C LEU A 183 17.48 8.15 -6.12
N GLN A 184 16.84 7.61 -5.08
CA GLN A 184 16.86 6.18 -4.83
C GLN A 184 15.46 5.62 -5.10
N PRO A 185 15.21 5.04 -6.28
CA PRO A 185 14.14 4.07 -6.39
C PRO A 185 14.46 2.93 -5.42
N SER A 186 13.43 2.27 -4.90
CA SER A 186 13.55 0.99 -4.19
C SER A 186 14.02 -0.11 -5.16
N LEU A 187 15.26 -0.01 -5.65
CA LEU A 187 15.86 -0.86 -6.69
C LEU A 187 15.75 -2.34 -6.33
N LEU A 188 15.88 -2.68 -5.04
CA LEU A 188 15.65 -4.04 -4.55
C LEU A 188 14.21 -4.51 -4.75
N HIS A 189 13.22 -3.67 -4.45
CA HIS A 189 11.82 -4.00 -4.68
C HIS A 189 11.54 -4.16 -6.18
N PHE A 190 12.06 -3.24 -7.00
CA PHE A 190 11.99 -3.35 -8.46
C PHE A 190 12.61 -4.67 -8.97
N ILE A 191 13.81 -5.04 -8.49
CA ILE A 191 14.49 -6.30 -8.87
C ILE A 191 13.70 -7.52 -8.40
N GLN A 192 13.13 -7.50 -7.19
CA GLN A 192 12.30 -8.59 -6.68
C GLN A 192 11.03 -8.78 -7.51
N SER A 193 10.32 -7.70 -7.79
CA SER A 193 9.14 -7.69 -8.67
C SER A 193 9.51 -8.16 -10.09
N TYR A 194 10.65 -7.74 -10.62
CA TYR A 194 11.18 -8.21 -11.90
C TYR A 194 11.38 -9.73 -11.94
N ARG A 195 12.01 -10.30 -10.90
CA ARG A 195 12.30 -11.75 -10.84
C ARG A 195 11.04 -12.61 -10.70
N LYS A 196 10.06 -12.16 -9.92
CA LYS A 196 8.80 -12.90 -9.69
C LYS A 196 7.84 -12.88 -10.89
N ALA A 197 8.03 -11.96 -11.84
CA ALA A 197 7.23 -11.85 -13.06
C ALA A 197 7.73 -12.75 -14.23
N SER A 198 8.50 -13.81 -13.93
CA SER A 198 9.09 -14.74 -14.91
C SER A 198 8.31 -16.05 -14.99
#